data_AF-F0RQH1-F1
#
_entry.id   AF-F0RQH1-F1
#
_cell.length_a   1.000
_cell.length_b   1.000
_cell.length_c   1.000
_cell.angle_alpha   90.00
_cell.angle_beta   90.00
_cell.angle_gamma   90.00
#
_symmetry.space_group_name_H-M   'P 1'
#
loop_
_entity.id
_entity.type
_entity.pdbx_description
1 polymer ?
#
loop_
_entity_poly.entity_id
_entity_poly.type
_entity_poly.pdbx_seq_one_letter_code
_entity_poly.pdbx_strand_id
1 'polypeptide(L)'
;MGWTGVREQPKGAAAERRIILGQQSKGEYVRPLYGEEGNFITVVAAKTKVGRTHVFVCRHVQRPREKPQETGDWFVRITLTRNVAGEFQYKDLEERQGPAPVALPEAFLAVAERYCPLPELSTEQLRALHALGEHGSLEAARSIDPDHAARSWRQACRELWKRQNLLGSLPAGSQLRVQEALKFQGGFEEDLFETVPAQGKKRRSVYRSVGTGQLCRIPRLAETAFEVVRYGPGRSRAVPNQPDSHSG
;
A
#
# COMPACT_ATOMS: atom_id res chain seq x y z
N MET A 1 -20.35 0.83 -12.84
CA MET A 1 -19.22 0.22 -13.60
C MET A 1 -19.25 -1.29 -13.40
N GLY A 2 -19.63 -2.02 -14.44
CA GLY A 2 -19.75 -3.49 -14.43
C GLY A 2 -18.39 -4.18 -14.56
N TRP A 3 -18.28 -5.38 -13.98
CA TRP A 3 -17.08 -6.21 -14.03
C TRP A 3 -17.22 -7.19 -15.21
N THR A 4 -16.42 -7.04 -16.25
CA THR A 4 -16.23 -8.10 -17.26
C THR A 4 -15.09 -8.99 -16.81
N GLY A 5 -15.43 -10.10 -16.13
CA GLY A 5 -14.45 -11.14 -15.80
C GLY A 5 -14.19 -12.03 -17.01
N VAL A 6 -12.92 -12.19 -17.39
CA VAL A 6 -12.51 -13.26 -18.31
C VAL A 6 -12.72 -14.59 -17.60
N ARG A 7 -13.56 -15.43 -18.20
CA ARG A 7 -14.12 -16.64 -17.60
C ARG A 7 -13.39 -17.85 -18.16
N GLU A 8 -12.30 -18.27 -17.52
CA GLU A 8 -11.72 -19.60 -17.78
C GLU A 8 -11.33 -20.27 -16.46
N GLN A 9 -12.16 -21.25 -16.04
CA GLN A 9 -11.76 -22.27 -15.08
C GLN A 9 -10.91 -23.31 -15.82
N PRO A 10 -9.73 -23.71 -15.32
CA PRO A 10 -9.19 -25.01 -15.67
C PRO A 10 -9.96 -26.08 -14.89
N LYS A 11 -10.72 -26.91 -15.60
CA LYS A 11 -11.34 -28.12 -15.04
C LYS A 11 -10.22 -29.12 -14.69
N GLY A 12 -10.09 -29.50 -13.43
CA GLY A 12 -9.26 -30.64 -13.02
C GLY A 12 -8.66 -30.54 -11.61
N ALA A 13 -8.70 -31.65 -10.87
CA ALA A 13 -8.32 -31.80 -9.46
C ALA A 13 -6.81 -31.75 -9.16
N ALA A 14 -6.02 -30.99 -9.91
CA ALA A 14 -4.56 -30.88 -9.74
C ALA A 14 -4.02 -29.47 -10.02
N ALA A 15 -4.78 -28.41 -9.69
CA ALA A 15 -4.30 -27.04 -9.78
C ALA A 15 -3.42 -26.61 -8.58
N GLU A 16 -2.67 -27.54 -7.98
CA GLU A 16 -1.49 -27.17 -7.20
C GLU A 16 -0.37 -26.87 -8.21
N ARG A 17 -0.48 -25.70 -8.85
CA ARG A 17 0.54 -25.22 -9.79
C ARG A 17 1.85 -25.08 -9.02
N ARG A 18 2.73 -26.07 -9.15
CA ARG A 18 4.14 -26.00 -8.75
C ARG A 18 4.72 -24.70 -9.28
N ILE A 19 4.96 -23.77 -8.35
CA ILE A 19 5.73 -22.56 -8.60
C ILE A 19 7.17 -23.05 -8.81
N ILE A 20 7.57 -23.25 -10.06
CA ILE A 20 8.97 -23.53 -10.38
C ILE A 20 9.73 -22.22 -10.15
N LEU A 21 10.34 -22.11 -8.98
CA LEU A 21 11.30 -21.06 -8.63
C LEU A 21 12.60 -21.37 -9.37
N GLY A 22 12.78 -20.78 -10.54
CA GLY A 22 14.11 -20.70 -11.16
C GLY A 22 14.87 -19.56 -10.49
N GLN A 23 15.74 -19.88 -9.53
CA GLN A 23 16.69 -18.92 -9.01
C GLN A 23 17.80 -18.77 -10.06
N GLN A 24 17.78 -17.68 -10.83
CA GLN A 24 18.96 -17.25 -11.57
C GLN A 24 19.66 -16.15 -10.77
N SER A 25 20.99 -16.22 -10.78
CA SER A 25 21.93 -15.38 -10.06
C SER A 25 21.58 -13.88 -10.06
N LYS A 26 21.84 -13.20 -8.93
CA LYS A 26 21.77 -11.73 -8.72
C LYS A 26 20.40 -11.11 -8.37
N GLY A 27 19.56 -11.80 -7.61
CA GLY A 27 18.41 -11.16 -6.93
C GLY A 27 17.17 -10.92 -7.78
N GLU A 28 17.14 -11.41 -9.02
CA GLU A 28 15.97 -11.40 -9.89
C GLU A 28 15.28 -12.78 -9.86
N TYR A 29 13.96 -12.79 -9.70
CA TYR A 29 13.16 -14.02 -9.69
C TYR A 29 12.35 -14.11 -10.97
N VAL A 30 12.51 -15.20 -11.72
CA VAL A 30 11.68 -15.46 -12.90
C VAL A 30 10.42 -16.21 -12.46
N ARG A 31 9.24 -15.63 -12.72
CA ARG A 31 7.95 -16.29 -12.44
C ARG A 31 7.06 -16.26 -13.67
N PRO A 32 6.59 -17.41 -14.17
CA PRO A 32 5.47 -17.41 -15.11
C PRO A 32 4.20 -16.96 -14.36
N LEU A 33 3.78 -15.72 -14.56
CA LEU A 33 2.53 -15.19 -14.04
C LEU A 33 1.40 -15.40 -15.07
N TYR A 34 0.86 -16.61 -15.13
CA TYR A 34 -0.34 -17.01 -15.90
C TYR A 34 -0.26 -16.86 -17.44
N GLY A 35 -0.75 -17.87 -18.16
CA GLY A 35 -0.98 -17.86 -19.61
C GLY A 35 -0.16 -18.93 -20.36
N GLU A 36 -0.83 -19.96 -20.83
CA GLU A 36 -0.27 -21.03 -21.68
C GLU A 36 -0.07 -20.61 -23.15
N GLU A 37 -0.28 -19.34 -23.51
CA GLU A 37 -0.25 -18.89 -24.92
C GLU A 37 0.69 -17.70 -25.22
N GLY A 38 1.47 -17.23 -24.24
CA GLY A 38 2.37 -16.09 -24.44
C GLY A 38 3.83 -16.48 -24.66
N ASN A 39 4.45 -15.96 -25.72
CA ASN A 39 5.92 -15.93 -25.89
C ASN A 39 6.61 -14.98 -24.89
N PHE A 40 6.12 -14.85 -23.66
CA PHE A 40 6.68 -13.96 -22.65
C PHE A 40 6.89 -14.67 -21.32
N ILE A 41 7.82 -14.15 -20.53
CA ILE A 41 8.15 -14.53 -19.16
C ILE A 41 8.09 -13.25 -18.32
N THR A 42 7.55 -13.33 -17.11
CA THR A 42 7.63 -12.21 -16.16
C THR A 42 8.86 -12.36 -15.28
N VAL A 43 9.72 -11.34 -15.29
CA VAL A 43 10.84 -11.20 -14.35
C VAL A 43 10.37 -10.32 -13.21
N VAL A 44 10.65 -10.71 -11.96
CA VAL A 44 10.20 -10.05 -10.74
C VAL A 44 11.41 -9.65 -9.91
N ALA A 45 11.60 -8.34 -9.70
CA ALA A 45 12.65 -7.79 -8.85
C ALA A 45 12.25 -7.80 -7.37
N ALA A 46 10.97 -7.52 -7.08
CA ALA A 46 10.43 -7.56 -5.73
C ALA A 46 8.98 -8.01 -5.71
N LYS A 47 8.60 -8.60 -4.57
CA LYS A 47 7.23 -9.03 -4.28
C LYS A 47 6.91 -8.74 -2.82
N THR A 48 5.71 -8.23 -2.57
CA THR A 48 5.14 -8.16 -1.22
C THR A 48 3.65 -8.51 -1.21
N LYS A 49 3.14 -8.84 -0.03
CA LYS A 49 1.72 -9.13 0.20
C LYS A 49 1.24 -8.30 1.40
N VAL A 50 0.23 -7.47 1.16
CA VAL A 50 -0.44 -6.70 2.22
C VAL A 50 -1.91 -7.10 2.22
N GLY A 51 -2.33 -7.86 3.24
CA GLY A 51 -3.68 -8.42 3.31
C GLY A 51 -4.01 -9.30 2.09
N ARG A 52 -4.96 -8.85 1.27
CA ARG A 52 -5.44 -9.53 0.04
C ARG A 52 -4.79 -9.01 -1.24
N THR A 53 -3.88 -8.04 -1.12
CA THR A 53 -3.20 -7.42 -2.25
C THR A 53 -1.81 -8.01 -2.40
N HIS A 54 -1.46 -8.43 -3.62
CA HIS A 54 -0.09 -8.75 -4.00
C HIS A 54 0.46 -7.62 -4.84
N VAL A 55 1.69 -7.20 -4.55
CA VAL A 55 2.36 -6.14 -5.31
C VAL A 55 3.70 -6.67 -5.79
N PHE A 56 3.99 -6.46 -7.06
CA PHE A 56 5.17 -6.93 -7.74
C PHE A 56 5.85 -5.77 -8.46
N VAL A 57 7.17 -5.72 -8.42
CA VAL A 57 7.99 -4.94 -9.37
C VAL A 57 8.45 -5.92 -10.42
N CYS A 58 7.98 -5.78 -11.65
CA CYS A 58 8.21 -6.76 -12.70
C CYS A 58 8.38 -6.16 -14.10
N ARG A 59 8.98 -6.93 -15.00
CA ARG A 59 8.99 -6.67 -16.44
C ARG A 59 8.58 -7.91 -17.21
N HIS A 60 7.99 -7.74 -18.38
CA HIS A 60 7.76 -8.84 -19.31
C HIS A 60 8.96 -8.95 -20.25
N VAL A 61 9.46 -10.16 -20.47
CA VAL A 61 10.58 -10.45 -21.37
C VAL A 61 10.13 -11.51 -22.36
N GLN A 62 10.44 -11.38 -23.64
CA GLN A 62 10.08 -12.42 -24.61
C GLN A 62 10.81 -13.74 -24.29
N ARG A 63 10.08 -14.86 -24.38
CA ARG A 63 10.65 -16.20 -24.30
C ARG A 63 11.66 -16.34 -25.44
N PRO A 64 12.93 -16.60 -25.14
CA PRO A 64 13.90 -16.81 -26.20
C PRO A 64 13.58 -18.10 -26.95
N ARG A 65 13.42 -18.01 -28.28
CA ARG A 65 13.68 -19.18 -29.13
C ARG A 65 15.19 -19.40 -29.31
N GLU A 66 16.01 -18.32 -29.29
CA GLU A 66 17.47 -18.43 -29.49
C GLU A 66 18.35 -17.54 -28.58
N LYS A 67 17.94 -16.34 -28.15
CA LYS A 67 18.60 -15.54 -27.08
C LYS A 67 17.60 -14.61 -26.39
N PRO A 68 17.63 -14.46 -25.05
CA PRO A 68 16.71 -13.56 -24.36
C PRO A 68 17.08 -12.13 -24.71
N GLN A 69 16.29 -11.50 -25.57
CA GLN A 69 16.34 -10.06 -25.74
C GLN A 69 15.62 -9.46 -24.54
N GLU A 70 16.34 -8.68 -23.73
CA GLU A 70 15.77 -7.95 -22.60
C GLU A 70 14.85 -6.83 -23.10
N THR A 71 13.70 -7.19 -23.65
CA THR A 71 12.71 -6.24 -24.15
C THR A 71 11.59 -6.12 -23.13
N GLY A 72 11.46 -4.95 -22.50
CA GLY A 72 10.32 -4.64 -21.65
C GLY A 72 10.68 -3.67 -20.53
N ASP A 73 9.85 -2.63 -20.38
CA ASP A 73 9.95 -1.70 -19.27
C ASP A 73 9.53 -2.38 -17.96
N TRP A 74 10.17 -1.98 -16.88
CA TRP A 74 9.75 -2.35 -15.54
C TRP A 74 8.50 -1.56 -15.15
N PHE A 75 7.57 -2.25 -14.48
CA PHE A 75 6.34 -1.66 -13.96
C PHE A 75 5.95 -2.30 -12.63
N VAL A 76 5.06 -1.61 -11.90
CA VAL A 76 4.48 -2.13 -10.65
C VAL A 76 3.12 -2.75 -10.94
N ARG A 77 3.01 -4.06 -10.75
CA ARG A 77 1.74 -4.82 -10.86
C ARG A 77 1.12 -5.01 -9.48
N ILE A 78 -0.15 -4.65 -9.36
CA ILE A 78 -1.00 -4.84 -8.19
C ILE A 78 -2.05 -5.90 -8.52
N THR A 79 -2.00 -7.05 -7.87
CA THR A 79 -3.03 -8.10 -7.99
C THR A 79 -3.93 -8.07 -6.76
N LEU A 80 -5.20 -7.73 -6.95
CA LEU A 80 -6.24 -7.82 -5.94
C LEU A 80 -6.86 -9.22 -5.96
N THR A 81 -6.97 -9.84 -4.78
CA THR A 81 -7.62 -11.15 -4.63
C THR A 81 -8.93 -11.02 -3.85
N ARG A 82 -9.99 -11.63 -4.36
CA ARG A 82 -11.29 -11.72 -3.67
C ARG A 82 -11.78 -13.17 -3.70
N ASN A 83 -12.45 -13.60 -2.63
CA ASN A 83 -13.24 -14.83 -2.66
C ASN A 83 -14.73 -14.44 -2.72
N VAL A 84 -15.45 -14.95 -3.72
CA VAL A 84 -16.89 -14.72 -3.91
C VAL A 84 -17.53 -16.09 -4.12
N ALA A 85 -18.47 -16.47 -3.24
CA ALA A 85 -19.18 -17.75 -3.30
C ALA A 85 -18.25 -18.98 -3.39
N GLY A 86 -17.09 -18.94 -2.74
CA GLY A 86 -16.11 -20.02 -2.77
C GLY A 86 -15.09 -19.93 -3.92
N GLU A 87 -15.30 -19.05 -4.90
CA GLU A 87 -14.40 -18.88 -6.04
C GLU A 87 -13.40 -17.73 -5.82
N PHE A 88 -12.14 -17.94 -6.22
CA PHE A 88 -11.12 -16.91 -6.20
C PHE A 88 -11.18 -16.06 -7.49
N GLN A 89 -11.33 -14.75 -7.31
CA GLN A 89 -11.27 -13.74 -8.36
C GLN A 89 -9.99 -12.93 -8.21
N TYR A 90 -9.39 -12.62 -9.36
CA TYR A 90 -8.16 -11.83 -9.47
C TYR A 90 -8.43 -10.61 -10.34
N LYS A 91 -7.93 -9.45 -9.91
CA LYS A 91 -7.87 -8.26 -10.76
C LYS A 91 -6.45 -7.73 -10.73
N ASP A 92 -5.84 -7.66 -11.91
CA ASP A 92 -4.54 -7.01 -12.07
C ASP A 92 -4.73 -5.53 -12.38
N LEU A 93 -3.91 -4.73 -11.74
CA LEU A 93 -3.85 -3.29 -11.89
C LEU A 93 -2.39 -2.84 -11.95
N GLU A 94 -2.17 -1.66 -12.50
CA GLU A 94 -0.89 -0.93 -12.43
C GLU A 94 -1.03 0.30 -11.55
N GLU A 95 0.08 0.80 -11.00
CA GLU A 95 0.06 1.99 -10.14
C GLU A 95 -0.50 3.24 -10.85
N ARG A 96 -0.31 3.35 -12.18
CA ARG A 96 -0.89 4.42 -13.02
C ARG A 96 -2.42 4.39 -13.07
N GLN A 97 -3.03 3.25 -12.76
CA GLN A 97 -4.49 3.12 -12.69
C GLN A 97 -5.06 3.62 -11.35
N GLY A 98 -4.20 4.01 -10.39
CA GLY A 98 -4.60 4.54 -9.08
C GLY A 98 -5.36 3.52 -8.23
N PRO A 99 -4.82 2.31 -7.98
CA PRO A 99 -5.46 1.36 -7.09
C PRO A 99 -5.55 1.91 -5.66
N ALA A 100 -6.37 1.29 -4.81
CA ALA A 100 -6.39 1.66 -3.40
C ALA A 100 -4.99 1.48 -2.77
N PRO A 101 -4.49 2.45 -1.99
CA PRO A 101 -3.19 2.36 -1.36
C PRO A 101 -3.17 1.24 -0.32
N VAL A 102 -2.00 0.63 -0.14
CA VAL A 102 -1.73 -0.38 0.89
C VAL A 102 -0.44 -0.03 1.61
N ALA A 103 -0.30 -0.44 2.87
CA ALA A 103 0.87 -0.15 3.69
C ALA A 103 2.10 -0.92 3.18
N LEU A 104 2.74 -0.42 2.13
CA LEU A 104 3.91 -1.07 1.53
C LEU A 104 5.15 -0.81 2.38
N PRO A 105 5.97 -1.85 2.65
CA PRO A 105 7.26 -1.64 3.31
C PRO A 105 8.16 -0.70 2.51
N GLU A 106 8.88 0.18 3.20
CA GLU A 106 9.78 1.16 2.58
C GLU A 106 10.81 0.48 1.65
N ALA A 107 11.34 -0.68 2.05
CA ALA A 107 12.28 -1.45 1.24
C ALA A 107 11.67 -1.90 -0.11
N PHE A 108 10.36 -2.19 -0.16
CA PHE A 108 9.69 -2.53 -1.41
C PHE A 108 9.57 -1.30 -2.32
N LEU A 109 9.19 -0.16 -1.75
CA LEU A 109 9.06 1.10 -2.48
C LEU A 109 10.41 1.58 -3.04
N ALA A 110 11.50 1.41 -2.30
CA ALA A 110 12.85 1.68 -2.78
C ALA A 110 13.23 0.82 -4.00
N VAL A 111 12.82 -0.46 -4.04
CA VAL A 111 13.00 -1.29 -5.25
C VAL A 111 12.13 -0.80 -6.39
N ALA A 112 10.88 -0.42 -6.14
CA ALA A 112 10.00 0.14 -7.16
C ALA A 112 10.54 1.45 -7.75
N GLU A 113 11.12 2.32 -6.93
CA GLU A 113 11.78 3.55 -7.39
C GLU A 113 13.02 3.28 -8.24
N ARG A 114 13.82 2.28 -7.85
CA ARG A 114 15.03 1.90 -8.59
C ARG A 114 14.73 1.33 -9.97
N TYR A 115 13.73 0.46 -10.08
CA TYR A 115 13.42 -0.25 -11.32
C TYR A 115 12.38 0.47 -12.17
N CYS A 116 11.42 1.15 -11.54
CA CYS A 116 10.35 1.89 -12.20
C CYS A 116 10.43 3.38 -11.77
N PRO A 117 11.51 4.11 -12.13
CA PRO A 117 11.64 5.51 -11.74
C PRO A 117 10.52 6.34 -12.38
N LEU A 118 9.90 7.21 -11.59
CA LEU A 118 8.96 8.20 -12.11
C LEU A 118 9.77 9.45 -12.49
N PRO A 119 9.52 10.06 -13.67
CA PRO A 119 10.21 11.28 -14.07
C PRO A 119 10.09 12.37 -13.00
N GLU A 120 11.13 13.19 -12.85
CA GLU A 120 11.03 14.40 -12.01
C GLU A 120 10.08 15.41 -12.67
N LEU A 121 9.31 16.13 -11.84
CA LEU A 121 8.40 17.15 -12.33
C LEU A 121 9.14 18.46 -12.51
N SER A 122 8.87 19.14 -13.63
CA SER A 122 9.37 20.49 -13.85
C SER A 122 8.74 21.47 -12.85
N THR A 123 9.41 22.59 -12.59
CA THR A 123 8.89 23.68 -11.75
C THR A 123 7.54 24.21 -12.27
N GLU A 124 7.31 24.16 -13.58
CA GLU A 124 6.02 24.53 -14.17
C GLU A 124 4.93 23.51 -13.87
N GLN A 125 5.22 22.22 -14.03
CA GLN A 125 4.28 21.14 -13.68
C GLN A 125 3.92 21.18 -12.19
N LEU A 126 4.90 21.39 -11.30
CA LEU A 126 4.66 21.53 -9.87
C LEU A 126 3.75 22.72 -9.55
N ARG A 127 3.99 23.88 -10.18
CA ARG A 127 3.13 25.07 -10.02
C ARG A 127 1.72 24.82 -10.55
N ALA A 128 1.57 24.16 -11.70
CA ALA A 128 0.28 23.83 -12.28
C ALA A 128 -0.51 22.84 -11.41
N LEU A 129 0.16 21.81 -10.87
CA LEU A 129 -0.45 20.87 -9.91
C LEU A 129 -0.87 21.57 -8.62
N HIS A 130 -0.06 22.50 -8.10
CA HIS A 130 -0.43 23.28 -6.92
C HIS A 130 -1.64 24.19 -7.21
N ALA A 131 -1.69 24.82 -8.39
CA ALA A 131 -2.79 25.67 -8.80
C ALA A 131 -4.13 24.93 -8.97
N LEU A 132 -4.11 23.62 -9.26
CA LEU A 132 -5.31 22.79 -9.27
C LEU A 132 -5.95 22.65 -7.88
N GLY A 133 -5.14 22.75 -6.81
CA GLY A 133 -5.59 22.58 -5.43
C GLY A 133 -6.15 21.17 -5.14
N GLU A 134 -6.78 21.02 -3.98
CA GLU A 134 -7.35 19.74 -3.52
C GLU A 134 -8.60 19.32 -4.32
N HIS A 135 -9.24 20.26 -5.00
CA HIS A 135 -10.48 20.04 -5.76
C HIS A 135 -10.25 19.83 -7.26
N GLY A 136 -8.99 19.79 -7.71
CA GLY A 136 -8.64 19.50 -9.10
C GLY A 136 -9.11 18.10 -9.52
N SER A 137 -9.56 17.96 -10.77
CA SER A 137 -9.93 16.64 -11.29
C SER A 137 -8.68 15.78 -11.53
N LEU A 138 -8.82 14.46 -11.36
CA LEU A 138 -7.74 13.51 -11.64
C LEU A 138 -7.28 13.57 -13.11
N GLU A 139 -8.19 13.87 -14.03
CA GLU A 139 -7.88 14.03 -15.45
C GLU A 139 -7.03 15.26 -15.71
N ALA A 140 -7.33 16.39 -15.05
CA ALA A 140 -6.51 17.60 -15.14
C ALA A 140 -5.12 17.40 -14.52
N ALA A 141 -5.03 16.67 -13.39
CA ALA A 141 -3.73 16.34 -12.82
C ALA A 141 -2.92 15.43 -13.76
N ARG A 142 -3.56 14.47 -14.44
CA ARG A 142 -2.92 13.57 -15.42
C ARG A 142 -2.47 14.27 -16.70
N SER A 143 -3.13 15.34 -17.12
CA SER A 143 -2.68 16.11 -18.29
C SER A 143 -1.42 16.91 -18.00
N ILE A 144 -1.18 17.28 -16.73
CA ILE A 144 0.05 17.95 -16.28
C ILE A 144 1.17 16.94 -16.00
N ASP A 145 0.85 15.86 -15.27
CA ASP A 145 1.76 14.76 -14.92
C ASP A 145 1.12 13.42 -15.31
N PRO A 146 1.52 12.81 -16.45
CA PRO A 146 1.00 11.50 -16.86
C PRO A 146 1.19 10.39 -15.82
N ASP A 147 2.18 10.54 -14.94
CA ASP A 147 2.52 9.64 -13.85
C ASP A 147 1.89 10.04 -12.49
N HIS A 148 1.01 11.05 -12.48
CA HIS A 148 0.41 11.58 -11.25
C HIS A 148 -0.23 10.49 -10.40
N ALA A 149 -0.99 9.58 -11.03
CA ALA A 149 -1.66 8.49 -10.31
C ALA A 149 -0.65 7.52 -9.65
N ALA A 150 0.46 7.19 -10.33
CA ALA A 150 1.51 6.35 -9.77
C ALA A 150 2.22 7.05 -8.60
N ARG A 151 2.56 8.33 -8.77
CA ARG A 151 3.21 9.16 -7.75
C ARG A 151 2.36 9.27 -6.49
N SER A 152 1.10 9.66 -6.66
CA SER A 152 0.12 9.79 -5.57
C SER A 152 -0.12 8.45 -4.87
N TRP A 153 -0.19 7.35 -5.62
CA TRP A 153 -0.33 6.01 -5.04
C TRP A 153 0.89 5.61 -4.19
N ARG A 154 2.12 5.80 -4.69
CA ARG A 154 3.34 5.52 -3.92
C ARG A 154 3.42 6.36 -2.65
N GLN A 155 3.10 7.65 -2.74
CA GLN A 155 3.05 8.54 -1.57
C GLN A 155 2.02 8.06 -0.54
N ALA A 156 0.80 7.77 -0.96
CA ALA A 156 -0.25 7.25 -0.08
C ALA A 156 0.15 5.92 0.58
N CYS A 157 0.86 5.03 -0.14
CA CYS A 157 1.39 3.80 0.42
C CYS A 157 2.44 4.08 1.53
N ARG A 158 3.36 5.04 1.33
CA ARG A 158 4.34 5.45 2.36
C ARG A 158 3.65 6.00 3.60
N GLU A 159 2.68 6.90 3.41
CA GLU A 159 1.93 7.50 4.52
C GLU A 159 1.18 6.43 5.33
N LEU A 160 0.52 5.51 4.64
CA LEU A 160 -0.21 4.41 5.28
C LEU A 160 0.74 3.48 6.05
N TRP A 161 1.92 3.17 5.48
CA TRP A 161 2.97 2.40 6.16
C TRP A 161 3.48 3.11 7.42
N LYS A 162 3.78 4.42 7.33
CA LYS A 162 4.20 5.26 8.47
C LYS A 162 3.15 5.26 9.57
N ARG A 163 1.86 5.46 9.23
CA ARG A 163 0.75 5.43 10.20
C ARG A 163 0.60 4.06 10.85
N GLN A 164 0.68 2.98 10.07
CA GLN A 164 0.58 1.63 10.61
C GLN A 164 1.73 1.30 11.58
N ASN A 165 2.96 1.69 11.23
CA ASN A 165 4.12 1.50 12.12
C ASN A 165 4.03 2.37 13.37
N LEU A 166 3.56 3.62 13.23
CA LEU A 166 3.31 4.49 14.36
C LEU A 166 2.36 3.80 15.34
N LEU A 167 1.18 3.36 14.88
CA LEU A 167 0.18 2.66 15.70
C LEU A 167 0.74 1.41 16.39
N GLY A 168 1.52 0.59 15.68
CA GLY A 168 2.16 -0.60 16.26
C GLY A 168 3.22 -0.28 17.32
N SER A 169 3.72 0.96 17.35
CA SER A 169 4.77 1.41 18.26
C SER A 169 4.28 2.28 19.42
N LEU A 170 2.97 2.58 19.48
CA LEU A 170 2.41 3.40 20.54
C LEU A 170 2.38 2.62 21.87
N PRO A 171 2.90 3.20 22.97
CA PRO A 171 2.75 2.60 24.28
C PRO A 171 1.29 2.65 24.72
N ALA A 172 0.89 1.71 25.56
CA ALA A 172 -0.43 1.75 26.20
C ALA A 172 -0.63 3.06 26.97
N GLY A 173 -1.86 3.57 26.98
CA GLY A 173 -2.21 4.88 27.53
C GLY A 173 -1.98 6.06 26.58
N SER A 174 -1.45 5.84 25.37
CA SER A 174 -1.39 6.89 24.35
C SER A 174 -2.79 7.25 23.87
N GLN A 175 -3.08 8.54 23.74
CA GLN A 175 -4.34 9.05 23.22
C GLN A 175 -4.20 9.48 21.76
N LEU A 176 -5.19 9.11 20.97
CA LEU A 176 -5.31 9.32 19.54
C LEU A 176 -6.60 10.10 19.28
N ARG A 177 -6.53 11.17 18.49
CA ARG A 177 -7.71 11.85 17.97
C ARG A 177 -7.86 11.56 16.49
N VAL A 178 -9.00 11.06 16.07
CA VAL A 178 -9.36 10.96 14.64
C VAL A 178 -9.94 12.30 14.18
N GLN A 179 -9.75 12.67 12.92
CA GLN A 179 -10.24 13.95 12.41
C GLN A 179 -11.77 14.01 12.32
N GLU A 180 -12.41 12.88 12.04
CA GLU A 180 -13.87 12.74 11.97
C GLU A 180 -14.35 11.79 13.05
N ALA A 181 -15.36 12.20 13.83
CA ALA A 181 -15.93 11.38 14.88
C ALA A 181 -16.47 10.05 14.32
N LEU A 182 -16.06 8.95 14.94
CA LEU A 182 -16.48 7.61 14.53
C LEU A 182 -17.81 7.28 15.18
N LYS A 183 -18.78 6.82 14.38
CA LYS A 183 -20.07 6.35 14.85
C LYS A 183 -20.00 4.86 15.22
N PHE A 184 -20.40 4.52 16.43
CA PHE A 184 -20.40 3.14 16.91
C PHE A 184 -21.81 2.55 17.01
N GLN A 185 -21.88 1.23 17.14
CA GLN A 185 -23.12 0.53 17.47
C GLN A 185 -23.61 1.01 18.84
N GLY A 186 -24.83 1.54 18.91
CA GLY A 186 -25.36 2.20 20.11
C GLY A 186 -25.53 3.72 19.95
N GLY A 187 -25.13 4.30 18.81
CA GLY A 187 -25.45 5.68 18.44
C GLY A 187 -24.54 6.74 19.04
N PHE A 188 -23.49 6.35 19.78
CA PHE A 188 -22.49 7.31 20.25
C PHE A 188 -21.44 7.58 19.17
N GLU A 189 -20.93 8.81 19.19
CA GLU A 189 -19.90 9.31 18.29
C GLU A 189 -18.72 9.77 19.12
N GLU A 190 -17.52 9.31 18.76
CA GLU A 190 -16.29 9.63 19.50
C GLU A 190 -15.14 9.87 18.55
N ASP A 191 -14.32 10.86 18.87
CA ASP A 191 -13.11 11.21 18.13
C ASP A 191 -11.83 10.92 18.92
N LEU A 192 -11.91 10.69 20.24
CA LEU A 192 -10.76 10.53 21.12
C LEU A 192 -10.70 9.13 21.74
N PHE A 193 -9.56 8.47 21.51
CA PHE A 193 -9.34 7.08 21.90
C PHE A 193 -8.00 6.88 22.60
N GLU A 194 -7.96 5.99 23.58
CA GLU A 194 -6.76 5.57 24.26
C GLU A 194 -6.33 4.17 23.80
N THR A 195 -5.05 4.00 23.53
CA THR A 195 -4.41 2.70 23.27
C THR A 195 -4.42 1.86 24.54
N VAL A 196 -4.97 0.65 24.48
CA VAL A 196 -4.95 -0.27 25.62
C VAL A 196 -3.92 -1.38 25.39
N PRO A 197 -3.38 -2.00 26.47
CA PRO A 197 -2.49 -3.14 26.33
C PRO A 197 -3.14 -4.24 25.49
N ALA A 198 -2.39 -4.79 24.54
CA ALA A 198 -2.85 -5.91 23.73
C ALA A 198 -3.17 -7.11 24.64
N GLN A 199 -4.43 -7.50 24.72
CA GLN A 199 -4.83 -8.65 25.54
C GLN A 199 -4.55 -9.96 24.79
N GLY A 200 -3.42 -10.61 25.09
CA GLY A 200 -3.09 -11.96 24.62
C GLY A 200 -2.42 -12.05 23.24
N LYS A 201 -1.99 -13.27 22.87
CA LYS A 201 -1.01 -13.53 21.78
C LYS A 201 -1.47 -13.27 20.33
N LYS A 202 -2.77 -13.02 20.07
CA LYS A 202 -3.31 -12.92 18.69
C LYS A 202 -4.38 -11.83 18.50
N ARG A 203 -4.46 -10.82 19.37
CA ARG A 203 -5.59 -9.88 19.32
C ARG A 203 -5.32 -8.65 18.46
N ARG A 204 -6.31 -8.34 17.63
CA ARG A 204 -6.47 -7.08 16.89
C ARG A 204 -6.43 -5.91 17.88
N SER A 205 -5.90 -4.77 17.46
CA SER A 205 -5.84 -3.56 18.29
C SER A 205 -7.24 -3.20 18.81
N VAL A 206 -7.34 -3.08 20.13
CA VAL A 206 -8.51 -2.56 20.85
C VAL A 206 -8.11 -1.20 21.39
N TYR A 207 -9.07 -0.29 21.45
CA TYR A 207 -8.91 1.06 21.99
C TYR A 207 -9.98 1.30 23.03
N ARG A 208 -9.77 2.28 23.90
CA ARG A 208 -10.75 2.74 24.88
C ARG A 208 -11.25 4.12 24.45
N SER A 209 -12.56 4.31 24.28
CA SER A 209 -13.12 5.66 24.11
C SER A 209 -12.84 6.47 25.36
N VAL A 210 -12.34 7.70 25.21
CA VAL A 210 -12.02 8.56 26.36
C VAL A 210 -13.29 9.12 27.00
N GLY A 211 -14.32 9.47 26.21
CA GLY A 211 -15.58 10.01 26.74
C GLY A 211 -16.44 8.96 27.45
N THR A 212 -16.58 7.76 26.89
CA THR A 212 -17.45 6.71 27.45
C THR A 212 -16.71 5.65 28.28
N GLY A 213 -15.38 5.56 28.17
CA GLY A 213 -14.57 4.51 28.81
C GLY A 213 -14.72 3.11 28.18
N GLN A 214 -15.58 2.97 27.17
CA GLN A 214 -15.88 1.69 26.52
C GLN A 214 -14.71 1.20 25.67
N LEU A 215 -14.51 -0.12 25.65
CA LEU A 215 -13.54 -0.75 24.75
C LEU A 215 -14.15 -0.95 23.37
N CYS A 216 -13.50 -0.39 22.35
CA CYS A 216 -13.96 -0.44 20.98
C CYS A 216 -12.86 -0.96 20.04
N ARG A 217 -13.29 -1.43 18.87
CA ARG A 217 -12.39 -1.76 17.76
C ARG A 217 -12.59 -0.70 16.70
N ILE A 218 -11.49 -0.11 16.25
CA ILE A 218 -11.50 0.83 15.15
C ILE A 218 -10.94 0.10 13.92
N PRO A 219 -11.81 -0.43 13.04
CA PRO A 219 -11.34 -1.09 11.84
C PRO A 219 -10.57 -0.08 10.99
N ARG A 220 -9.40 -0.49 10.49
CA ARG A 220 -8.60 0.29 9.54
C ARG A 220 -8.21 1.68 10.06
N LEU A 221 -7.94 1.82 11.37
CA LEU A 221 -7.49 3.10 11.95
C LEU A 221 -6.28 3.72 11.20
N ALA A 222 -5.39 2.93 10.62
CA ALA A 222 -4.28 3.43 9.81
C ALA A 222 -4.73 4.14 8.52
N GLU A 223 -5.87 3.73 7.96
CA GLU A 223 -6.51 4.35 6.77
C GLU A 223 -7.27 5.62 7.14
N THR A 224 -7.68 5.78 8.40
CA THR A 224 -8.33 6.99 8.94
C THR A 224 -7.29 8.06 9.25
N ALA A 225 -7.60 9.33 9.01
CA ALA A 225 -6.76 10.43 9.45
C ALA A 225 -6.83 10.56 10.98
N PHE A 226 -5.69 10.47 11.65
CA PHE A 226 -5.59 10.62 13.11
C PHE A 226 -4.30 11.33 13.52
N GLU A 227 -4.30 11.91 14.71
CA GLU A 227 -3.16 12.49 15.40
C GLU A 227 -2.96 11.84 16.77
N VAL A 228 -1.72 11.84 17.26
CA VAL A 228 -1.40 11.39 18.63
C VAL A 228 -1.44 12.62 19.53
N VAL A 229 -2.48 12.73 20.35
CA VAL A 229 -2.68 13.88 21.26
C VAL A 229 -1.79 13.76 22.49
N ARG A 230 -1.59 12.54 22.98
CA ARG A 230 -0.77 12.26 24.17
C ARG A 230 -0.08 10.91 24.03
N TYR A 231 1.19 10.83 24.39
CA TYR A 231 1.89 9.55 24.50
C TYR A 231 1.69 8.95 25.89
N GLY A 232 1.44 7.65 25.94
CA GLY A 232 1.33 6.88 27.18
C GLY A 232 2.68 6.74 27.90
N PRO A 233 2.65 6.32 29.18
CA PRO A 233 3.87 6.07 29.94
C PRO A 233 4.71 4.98 29.25
N GLY A 234 6.01 5.23 29.04
CA GLY A 234 6.94 4.27 28.44
C GLY A 234 7.64 4.71 27.14
N ARG A 235 7.31 5.89 26.60
CA ARG A 235 8.19 6.60 25.65
C ARG A 235 8.43 8.01 26.15
N SER A 236 9.53 8.21 26.87
CA SER A 236 10.15 9.54 26.88
C SER A 236 10.64 9.78 25.46
N ARG A 237 9.87 10.54 24.67
CA ARG A 237 10.36 11.00 23.39
C ARG A 237 11.51 11.93 23.75
N ALA A 238 12.75 11.52 23.50
CA ALA A 238 13.81 12.47 23.26
C ALA A 238 13.29 13.35 22.13
N VAL A 239 12.79 14.53 22.49
CA VAL A 239 12.48 15.58 21.53
C VAL A 239 13.80 15.80 20.79
N PRO A 240 13.85 15.68 19.46
CA PRO A 240 15.05 16.08 18.74
C PRO A 240 15.29 17.54 19.10
N ASN A 241 16.42 17.82 19.77
CA ASN A 241 16.83 19.14 20.22
C ASN A 241 16.43 20.18 19.17
N GLN A 242 15.54 21.10 19.55
CA GLN A 242 15.50 22.39 18.87
C GLN A 242 16.92 22.96 18.99
N PRO A 243 17.55 23.40 17.90
CA PRO A 243 18.80 24.12 18.03
C PRO A 243 18.53 25.36 18.87
N ASP A 244 19.21 25.46 20.01
CA ASP A 244 19.20 26.66 20.83
C ASP A 244 19.63 27.83 19.95
N SER A 245 18.67 28.68 19.64
CA SER A 245 18.88 29.99 19.03
C SER A 245 19.62 30.87 20.05
N HIS A 246 20.91 30.62 20.26
CA HIS A 246 21.76 31.59 20.91
C HIS A 246 22.08 32.69 19.91
N SER A 247 21.30 33.76 20.03
CA SER A 247 21.60 35.09 19.56
C SER A 247 22.98 35.51 20.07
N GLY A 248 23.90 35.74 19.14
CA GLY A 248 25.04 36.64 19.31
C GLY A 248 24.79 37.91 18.52
#